data_AF-A0A665TS52-F1
#
_entry.id   AF-A0A665TS52-F1
#
_cell.length_a   1.000
_cell.length_b   1.000
_cell.length_c   1.000
_cell.angle_alpha   90.00
_cell.angle_beta   90.00
_cell.angle_gamma   90.00
#
_symmetry.space_group_name_H-M   'P 1'
#
loop_
_entity.id
_entity.type
_entity.pdbx_description
1 polymer ?
#
loop_
_entity_poly.entity_id
_entity_poly.type
_entity_poly.pdbx_seq_one_letter_code
_entity_poly.pdbx_strand_id
1 'polypeptide(L)'
;RFSNVSVLNYKWGFFGKGQIVNKSLNSVDVGVCFDLSPVFASCTFNHISLTKPLSTLRNTACCFCVSTEEKRNILQESARIARGDVADMAKLDVSAFDAVIIPGGFGVAKNLSDWAVKNKDCTVLPQLEKIIKAFHKAGKPLGMCCISPILAVKLLPGCEVTVGQDEECEKFPYAKTAGVLKEMGCKHVNKDVGEAHVDVKNKLVTTCAFMCNASFHQIFDGIGVLVKETLILA
;
A
#
# COMPACT_ATOMS: atom_id res chain seq x y z
N ARG A 1 16.92 17.08 -25.57
CA ARG A 1 15.63 17.53 -26.15
C ARG A 1 15.04 16.34 -26.91
N PHE A 2 13.73 16.10 -26.81
CA PHE A 2 13.03 14.85 -27.16
C PHE A 2 13.44 13.67 -26.25
N SER A 3 12.62 13.17 -25.32
CA SER A 3 11.23 12.65 -25.39
C SER A 3 11.16 11.21 -25.91
N ASN A 4 11.63 10.27 -25.09
CA ASN A 4 11.24 8.86 -25.13
C ASN A 4 10.86 8.43 -23.71
N VAL A 5 9.67 8.87 -23.26
CA VAL A 5 9.09 8.40 -21.99
C VAL A 5 8.45 7.03 -22.25
N SER A 6 9.30 6.02 -22.36
CA SER A 6 8.88 4.61 -22.38
C SER A 6 8.45 4.22 -20.96
N VAL A 7 7.24 4.61 -20.55
CA VAL A 7 6.61 4.04 -19.35
C VAL A 7 6.39 2.56 -19.63
N LEU A 8 7.35 1.76 -19.18
CA LEU A 8 7.43 0.31 -19.40
C LEU A 8 6.11 -0.32 -18.96
N ASN A 9 5.32 -0.79 -19.94
CA ASN A 9 3.90 -1.17 -19.80
C ASN A 9 3.54 -1.79 -18.44
N TYR A 10 3.13 -0.95 -17.49
CA TYR A 10 2.52 -1.38 -16.24
C TYR A 10 1.08 -1.79 -16.56
N LYS A 11 0.95 -2.99 -17.13
CA LYS A 11 -0.33 -3.66 -17.31
C LYS A 11 -0.86 -4.04 -15.92
N TRP A 12 -1.49 -3.07 -15.24
CA TRP A 12 -2.35 -3.28 -14.08
C TRP A 12 -3.60 -4.03 -14.51
N GLY A 13 -3.42 -5.29 -14.92
CA GLY A 13 -4.48 -6.28 -14.88
C GLY A 13 -4.88 -6.46 -13.42
N PHE A 14 -6.17 -6.35 -13.15
CA PHE A 14 -6.75 -6.52 -11.82
C PHE A 14 -6.21 -7.76 -11.10
N PHE A 15 -5.71 -7.58 -9.86
CA PHE A 15 -6.12 -8.28 -8.63
C PHE A 15 -5.05 -8.15 -7.52
N GLY A 16 -5.20 -7.13 -6.66
CA GLY A 16 -4.80 -7.08 -5.24
C GLY A 16 -3.33 -7.21 -4.77
N LYS A 17 -2.77 -6.12 -4.19
CA LYS A 17 -1.59 -6.03 -3.26
C LYS A 17 -0.20 -6.20 -3.97
N GLY A 18 0.99 -5.83 -3.43
CA GLY A 18 2.34 -5.86 -4.13
C GLY A 18 3.60 -6.09 -3.22
N GLN A 19 4.68 -6.88 -3.53
CA GLN A 19 6.00 -6.99 -2.80
C GLN A 19 7.20 -6.75 -3.69
N ILE A 20 8.39 -6.60 -3.07
CA ILE A 20 9.55 -7.52 -3.15
C ILE A 20 10.07 -7.89 -4.55
N VAL A 21 9.50 -7.32 -5.60
CA VAL A 21 9.96 -7.43 -6.97
C VAL A 21 11.15 -6.51 -7.06
N ASN A 22 12.34 -7.07 -7.30
CA ASN A 22 13.44 -6.24 -7.77
C ASN A 22 13.08 -5.78 -9.18
N LYS A 23 12.98 -4.46 -9.40
CA LYS A 23 12.61 -3.94 -10.70
C LYS A 23 13.50 -2.79 -11.11
N SER A 24 14.43 -3.08 -12.02
CA SER A 24 15.22 -2.06 -12.69
C SER A 24 14.30 -1.14 -13.50
N LEU A 25 14.18 0.11 -13.05
CA LEU A 25 13.44 1.18 -13.71
C LEU A 25 14.44 2.22 -14.19
N ASN A 26 14.76 2.20 -15.49
CA ASN A 26 15.70 3.14 -16.10
C ASN A 26 17.02 3.28 -15.30
N SER A 27 17.64 2.13 -14.97
CA SER A 27 18.88 1.98 -14.19
C SER A 27 18.82 2.22 -12.66
N VAL A 28 17.63 2.17 -12.04
CA VAL A 28 17.44 2.20 -10.58
C VAL A 28 16.77 0.91 -10.11
N ASP A 29 17.33 0.22 -9.11
CA ASP A 29 16.80 -1.04 -8.56
C ASP A 29 15.96 -0.79 -7.30
N VAL A 30 14.66 -1.09 -7.37
CA VAL A 30 13.67 -0.82 -6.32
C VAL A 30 13.11 -2.14 -5.76
N GLY A 31 12.90 -2.23 -4.44
CA GLY A 31 12.08 -3.31 -3.83
C GLY A 31 10.70 -2.83 -3.31
N VAL A 32 9.60 -3.61 -3.38
CA VAL A 32 8.19 -3.07 -3.40
C VAL A 32 7.14 -3.73 -2.44
N CYS A 33 7.37 -3.92 -1.11
CA CYS A 33 6.84 -4.93 -0.13
C CYS A 33 5.30 -5.26 0.12
N PHE A 34 4.88 -6.55 0.04
CA PHE A 34 3.49 -7.12 0.20
C PHE A 34 3.24 -7.31 1.68
N ASP A 35 1.94 -7.38 1.96
CA ASP A 35 1.42 -8.54 2.67
C ASP A 35 -0.03 -8.88 2.23
N LEU A 36 -0.34 -10.17 2.06
CA LEU A 36 -1.61 -10.68 1.52
C LEU A 36 -2.45 -11.38 2.62
N SER A 37 -3.13 -10.60 3.46
CA SER A 37 -4.41 -11.06 4.04
C SER A 37 -5.53 -10.82 3.02
N PRO A 38 -6.58 -11.66 2.92
CA PRO A 38 -7.60 -11.51 1.87
C PRO A 38 -8.41 -10.22 2.02
N VAL A 39 -8.65 -9.55 0.88
CA VAL A 39 -9.83 -8.70 0.65
C VAL A 39 -10.32 -9.08 -0.72
N PHE A 40 -11.38 -9.88 -0.78
CA PHE A 40 -12.03 -10.22 -2.04
C PHE A 40 -12.99 -9.10 -2.42
N ALA A 41 -12.82 -8.57 -3.62
CA ALA A 41 -13.84 -7.79 -4.31
C ALA A 41 -13.90 -8.31 -5.75
N SER A 42 -14.94 -9.07 -6.05
CA SER A 42 -15.31 -9.45 -7.41
C SER A 42 -16.82 -9.33 -7.52
N CYS A 43 -17.28 -8.24 -8.12
CA CYS A 43 -18.69 -8.07 -8.46
C CYS A 43 -18.76 -7.82 -9.96
N THR A 44 -19.11 -8.86 -10.71
CA THR A 44 -19.49 -8.76 -12.13
C THR A 44 -20.89 -9.32 -12.28
N PHE A 45 -21.87 -8.42 -12.21
CA PHE A 45 -23.23 -8.72 -12.66
C PHE A 45 -23.24 -8.60 -14.18
N ASN A 46 -23.59 -9.67 -14.89
CA ASN A 46 -23.96 -9.58 -16.30
C ASN A 46 -25.08 -10.59 -16.61
N HIS A 47 -26.16 -10.06 -17.20
CA HIS A 47 -27.31 -10.78 -17.77
C HIS A 47 -28.05 -11.82 -16.91
N ILE A 48 -29.03 -11.34 -16.13
CA ILE A 48 -30.33 -12.04 -15.98
C ILE A 48 -31.45 -11.00 -16.10
N SER A 49 -32.30 -11.12 -17.13
CA SER A 49 -33.54 -10.34 -17.22
C SER A 49 -34.56 -10.87 -16.20
N LEU A 50 -34.91 -10.07 -15.20
CA LEU A 50 -35.81 -10.49 -14.12
C LEU A 50 -37.28 -10.21 -14.46
N THR A 51 -37.97 -11.19 -15.03
CA THR A 51 -39.44 -11.26 -15.03
C THR A 51 -39.93 -12.14 -13.88
N LYS A 52 -39.90 -11.63 -12.64
CA LYS A 52 -40.57 -12.26 -11.48
C LYS A 52 -40.92 -11.24 -10.37
N PRO A 53 -42.02 -11.44 -9.60
CA PRO A 53 -42.59 -10.38 -8.77
C PRO A 53 -41.86 -10.11 -7.44
N LEU A 54 -42.10 -8.92 -6.89
CA LEU A 54 -41.34 -8.30 -5.79
C LEU A 54 -41.59 -8.88 -4.37
N SER A 55 -41.99 -10.15 -4.22
CA SER A 55 -42.38 -10.74 -2.93
C SER A 55 -41.43 -11.79 -2.36
N THR A 56 -40.39 -12.20 -3.10
CA THR A 56 -39.47 -13.29 -2.68
C THR A 56 -38.03 -12.82 -2.38
N LEU A 57 -37.75 -11.52 -2.43
CA LEU A 57 -36.42 -10.95 -2.13
C LEU A 57 -36.20 -10.74 -0.62
N ARG A 58 -36.15 -11.83 0.13
CA ARG A 58 -35.38 -11.91 1.40
C ARG A 58 -34.32 -13.00 1.21
N ASN A 59 -33.09 -12.72 1.62
CA ASN A 59 -31.88 -13.54 1.40
C ASN A 59 -31.19 -13.40 0.02
N THR A 60 -31.15 -12.20 -0.56
CA THR A 60 -30.03 -11.88 -1.48
C THR A 60 -28.76 -11.77 -0.64
N ALA A 61 -27.94 -12.81 -0.65
CA ALA A 61 -26.75 -12.89 0.18
C ALA A 61 -25.73 -11.79 -0.19
N CYS A 62 -25.66 -10.75 0.65
CA CYS A 62 -24.49 -9.88 0.69
C CYS A 62 -23.28 -10.75 1.03
N CYS A 63 -22.16 -10.57 0.32
CA CYS A 63 -20.98 -11.42 0.43
C CYS A 63 -20.27 -11.19 1.78
N PHE A 64 -20.80 -11.80 2.83
CA PHE A 64 -20.24 -11.76 4.17
C PHE A 64 -18.87 -12.46 4.16
N CYS A 65 -17.85 -11.80 4.70
CA CYS A 65 -16.49 -12.32 4.74
C CYS A 65 -16.39 -13.53 5.69
N VAL A 66 -16.70 -14.72 5.19
CA VAL A 66 -16.46 -15.98 5.92
C VAL A 66 -14.96 -16.17 6.10
N SER A 67 -14.52 -16.23 7.35
CA SER A 67 -13.18 -16.70 7.69
C SER A 67 -13.11 -18.21 7.44
N THR A 68 -12.54 -18.61 6.30
CA THR A 68 -12.11 -19.99 6.12
C THR A 68 -10.97 -20.29 7.07
N GLU A 69 -10.97 -21.45 7.74
CA GLU A 69 -9.87 -21.90 8.62
C GLU A 69 -8.58 -22.28 7.85
N GLU A 70 -8.49 -21.87 6.59
CA GLU A 70 -7.42 -22.20 5.67
C GLU A 70 -6.16 -21.39 5.99
N LYS A 71 -5.10 -22.08 6.44
CA LYS A 71 -3.79 -21.47 6.67
C LYS A 71 -3.06 -21.27 5.35
N ARG A 72 -2.69 -20.04 5.04
CA ARG A 72 -1.89 -19.69 3.84
C ARG A 72 -0.55 -19.06 4.23
N ASN A 73 0.48 -19.33 3.43
CA ASN A 73 1.82 -18.81 3.66
C ASN A 73 2.02 -17.48 2.90
N ILE A 74 2.42 -16.43 3.61
CA ILE A 74 2.55 -15.07 3.04
C ILE A 74 3.47 -15.05 1.81
N LEU A 75 4.62 -15.74 1.85
CA LEU A 75 5.59 -15.77 0.74
C LEU A 75 5.03 -16.51 -0.49
N GLN A 76 4.32 -17.63 -0.29
CA GLN A 76 3.68 -18.37 -1.38
C GLN A 76 2.53 -17.59 -2.04
N GLU A 77 1.69 -16.92 -1.24
CA GLU A 77 0.60 -16.07 -1.76
C GLU A 77 1.18 -14.87 -2.54
N SER A 78 2.25 -14.29 -2.00
CA SER A 78 3.04 -13.21 -2.60
C SER A 78 3.65 -13.59 -3.95
N ALA A 79 4.21 -14.80 -4.06
CA ALA A 79 4.78 -15.31 -5.29
C ALA A 79 3.80 -15.28 -6.47
N ARG A 80 2.48 -15.39 -6.23
CA ARG A 80 1.47 -15.36 -7.30
C ARG A 80 1.43 -14.02 -8.03
N ILE A 81 1.65 -12.91 -7.33
CA ILE A 81 1.59 -11.57 -7.94
C ILE A 81 2.95 -11.20 -8.55
N ALA A 82 4.04 -11.60 -7.91
CA ALA A 82 5.39 -11.49 -8.48
C ALA A 82 5.67 -12.49 -9.63
N ARG A 83 4.71 -13.35 -9.98
CA ARG A 83 4.84 -14.44 -10.98
C ARG A 83 6.04 -15.37 -10.72
N GLY A 84 6.30 -15.65 -9.45
CA GLY A 84 7.40 -16.50 -8.97
C GLY A 84 8.66 -15.74 -8.57
N ASP A 85 8.83 -14.49 -9.02
CA ASP A 85 10.01 -13.67 -8.74
C ASP A 85 9.92 -12.98 -7.36
N VAL A 86 9.99 -13.79 -6.30
CA VAL A 86 9.93 -13.30 -4.92
C VAL A 86 11.06 -13.89 -4.08
N ALA A 87 11.72 -13.03 -3.31
CA ALA A 87 12.74 -13.42 -2.34
C ALA A 87 12.21 -13.31 -0.90
N ASP A 88 12.76 -14.13 -0.01
CA ASP A 88 12.58 -13.94 1.43
C ASP A 88 13.21 -12.60 1.85
N MET A 89 12.42 -11.80 2.57
CA MET A 89 12.83 -10.55 3.20
C MET A 89 14.13 -10.69 4.04
N ALA A 90 14.45 -11.89 4.53
CA ALA A 90 15.66 -12.18 5.32
C ALA A 90 16.94 -12.14 4.48
N LYS A 91 16.81 -12.26 3.15
CA LYS A 91 17.92 -12.25 2.19
C LYS A 91 18.11 -10.88 1.53
N LEU A 92 17.33 -9.87 1.93
CA LEU A 92 17.44 -8.53 1.37
C LEU A 92 18.73 -7.87 1.85
N ASP A 93 19.62 -7.56 0.90
CA ASP A 93 20.76 -6.67 1.12
C ASP A 93 20.40 -5.25 0.70
N VAL A 94 20.37 -4.33 1.67
CA VAL A 94 20.05 -2.90 1.46
C VAL A 94 21.10 -2.20 0.58
N SER A 95 22.31 -2.74 0.45
CA SER A 95 23.32 -2.18 -0.45
C SER A 95 22.91 -2.31 -1.91
N ALA A 96 22.18 -3.38 -2.28
CA ALA A 96 21.84 -3.77 -3.65
C ALA A 96 20.55 -3.13 -4.22
N PHE A 97 19.88 -2.23 -3.48
CA PHE A 97 18.68 -1.52 -3.92
C PHE A 97 18.81 -0.04 -3.64
N ASP A 98 18.37 0.83 -4.54
CA ASP A 98 18.48 2.29 -4.37
C ASP A 98 17.33 2.86 -3.52
N ALA A 99 16.15 2.25 -3.58
CA ALA A 99 14.96 2.64 -2.82
C ALA A 99 14.11 1.43 -2.43
N VAL A 100 13.23 1.62 -1.44
CA VAL A 100 12.19 0.63 -1.08
C VAL A 100 10.82 1.28 -1.06
N ILE A 101 9.85 0.62 -1.66
CA ILE A 101 8.44 0.95 -1.63
C ILE A 101 7.71 -0.11 -0.78
N ILE A 102 6.77 0.29 0.06
CA ILE A 102 5.87 -0.59 0.80
C ILE A 102 4.45 -0.20 0.40
N PRO A 103 3.83 -0.86 -0.59
CA PRO A 103 2.42 -0.65 -0.89
C PRO A 103 1.50 -1.08 0.26
N GLY A 104 0.28 -0.57 0.25
CA GLY A 104 -0.68 -0.78 1.33
C GLY A 104 -1.56 -2.03 1.21
N GLY A 105 -2.66 -1.99 1.96
CA GLY A 105 -3.63 -3.07 2.12
C GLY A 105 -3.57 -3.69 3.53
N PHE A 106 -4.67 -4.33 3.94
CA PHE A 106 -4.86 -4.82 5.31
C PHE A 106 -3.82 -5.83 5.82
N GLY A 107 -3.02 -6.48 4.97
CA GLY A 107 -1.90 -7.32 5.42
C GLY A 107 -0.86 -6.50 6.20
N VAL A 108 -0.56 -5.28 5.74
CA VAL A 108 0.38 -4.38 6.42
C VAL A 108 -0.02 -4.12 7.88
N ALA A 109 -1.33 -4.03 8.13
CA ALA A 109 -1.90 -3.82 9.46
C ALA A 109 -2.15 -5.11 10.28
N LYS A 110 -1.89 -6.30 9.72
CA LYS A 110 -2.21 -7.59 10.36
C LYS A 110 -1.04 -8.57 10.48
N ASN A 111 -0.15 -8.64 9.49
CA ASN A 111 0.98 -9.59 9.50
C ASN A 111 2.35 -8.91 9.32
N LEU A 112 2.43 -7.69 8.77
CA LEU A 112 3.63 -6.82 8.91
C LEU A 112 3.63 -5.97 10.18
N SER A 113 2.47 -5.82 10.82
CA SER A 113 2.29 -5.17 12.12
C SER A 113 1.00 -5.68 12.76
N ASP A 114 0.79 -5.43 14.04
CA ASP A 114 -0.45 -5.74 14.77
C ASP A 114 -1.40 -4.53 14.91
N TRP A 115 -1.26 -3.52 14.03
CA TRP A 115 -2.05 -2.27 14.01
C TRP A 115 -3.57 -2.49 14.03
N ALA A 116 -4.07 -3.50 13.31
CA ALA A 116 -5.50 -3.81 13.25
C ALA A 116 -6.10 -4.20 14.61
N VAL A 117 -5.27 -4.54 15.60
CA VAL A 117 -5.69 -4.89 16.96
C VAL A 117 -5.19 -3.87 17.98
N LYS A 118 -3.93 -3.40 17.88
CA LYS A 118 -3.30 -2.51 18.87
C LYS A 118 -3.27 -1.03 18.50
N ASN A 119 -3.64 -0.67 17.27
CA ASN A 119 -3.69 0.73 16.82
C ASN A 119 -2.34 1.45 17.08
N LYS A 120 -2.31 2.64 17.69
CA LYS A 120 -1.06 3.37 18.03
C LYS A 120 -0.03 2.57 18.85
N ASP A 121 -0.48 1.63 19.67
CA ASP A 121 0.36 0.75 20.48
C ASP A 121 0.90 -0.46 19.69
N CYS A 122 0.82 -0.41 18.35
CA CYS A 122 1.30 -1.48 17.50
C CYS A 122 2.81 -1.75 17.64
N THR A 123 3.18 -2.97 17.26
CA THR A 123 4.54 -3.39 16.97
C THR A 123 4.65 -3.72 15.48
N VAL A 124 5.81 -3.44 14.89
CA VAL A 124 6.13 -3.80 13.50
C VAL A 124 6.87 -5.13 13.53
N LEU A 125 6.72 -5.96 12.49
CA LEU A 125 7.49 -7.19 12.31
C LEU A 125 8.99 -6.87 12.42
N PRO A 126 9.76 -7.46 13.36
CA PRO A 126 11.13 -7.02 13.66
C PRO A 126 12.10 -7.05 12.47
N GLN A 127 11.82 -7.91 11.49
CA GLN A 127 12.57 -8.03 10.24
C GLN A 127 12.32 -6.84 9.31
N LEU A 128 11.06 -6.42 9.17
CA LEU A 128 10.67 -5.25 8.38
C LEU A 128 11.15 -3.95 9.05
N GLU A 129 11.08 -3.88 10.37
CA GLU A 129 11.65 -2.76 11.14
C GLU A 129 13.14 -2.57 10.86
N LYS A 130 13.93 -3.67 10.89
CA LYS A 130 15.37 -3.63 10.55
C LYS A 130 15.59 -3.07 9.15
N ILE A 131 14.79 -3.49 8.17
CA ILE A 131 14.92 -3.04 6.78
C ILE A 131 14.57 -1.55 6.64
N ILE A 132 13.42 -1.10 7.15
CA ILE A 132 13.02 0.31 7.08
C ILE A 132 14.09 1.21 7.72
N LYS A 133 14.58 0.83 8.91
CA LYS A 133 15.65 1.55 9.61
C LYS A 133 16.99 1.51 8.86
N ALA A 134 17.30 0.43 8.16
CA ALA A 134 18.52 0.31 7.37
C ALA A 134 18.49 1.16 6.09
N PHE A 135 17.37 1.17 5.34
CA PHE A 135 17.19 2.08 4.19
C PHE A 135 17.24 3.55 4.62
N HIS A 136 16.52 3.92 5.68
CA HIS A 136 16.55 5.28 6.24
C HIS A 136 17.95 5.70 6.69
N LYS A 137 18.66 4.84 7.44
CA LYS A 137 20.05 5.08 7.86
C LYS A 137 21.02 5.21 6.68
N ALA A 138 20.78 4.47 5.59
CA ALA A 138 21.56 4.57 4.35
C ALA A 138 21.22 5.82 3.52
N GLY A 139 20.25 6.64 3.94
CA GLY A 139 19.80 7.80 3.16
C GLY A 139 19.11 7.40 1.85
N LYS A 140 18.49 6.22 1.81
CA LYS A 140 17.80 5.66 0.63
C LYS A 140 16.28 5.89 0.75
N PRO A 141 15.57 6.26 -0.34
CA PRO A 141 14.16 6.63 -0.25
C PRO A 141 13.23 5.50 0.19
N LEU A 142 12.15 5.93 0.85
CA LEU A 142 11.04 5.11 1.28
C LEU A 142 9.77 5.58 0.58
N GLY A 143 9.14 4.76 -0.26
CA GLY A 143 7.79 4.99 -0.78
C GLY A 143 6.75 4.21 0.02
N MET A 144 5.64 4.79 0.45
CA MET A 144 4.55 4.07 1.13
C MET A 144 3.18 4.50 0.61
N CYS A 145 2.19 3.61 0.58
CA CYS A 145 0.83 3.98 0.18
C CYS A 145 -0.30 3.34 0.98
N CYS A 146 -1.47 3.98 0.94
CA CYS A 146 -2.66 3.57 1.68
C CYS A 146 -2.38 3.50 3.19
N ILE A 147 -2.47 2.34 3.83
CA ILE A 147 -2.30 2.19 5.27
C ILE A 147 -0.83 2.03 5.70
N SER A 148 0.10 1.73 4.77
CA SER A 148 1.51 1.48 5.11
C SER A 148 2.29 2.65 5.75
N PRO A 149 1.95 3.95 5.58
CA PRO A 149 2.61 5.04 6.31
C PRO A 149 2.59 4.91 7.85
N ILE A 150 1.69 4.09 8.44
CA ILE A 150 1.75 3.73 9.88
C ILE A 150 3.12 3.18 10.29
N LEU A 151 3.79 2.47 9.39
CA LEU A 151 5.10 1.85 9.65
C LEU A 151 6.19 2.92 9.74
N ALA A 152 6.18 3.89 8.83
CA ALA A 152 7.09 5.03 8.89
C ALA A 152 6.86 5.84 10.18
N VAL A 153 5.61 6.14 10.52
CA VAL A 153 5.27 6.91 11.74
C VAL A 153 5.71 6.18 13.01
N LYS A 154 5.59 4.86 13.07
CA LYS A 154 6.05 4.09 14.24
C LYS A 154 7.58 4.02 14.38
N LEU A 155 8.32 4.09 13.27
CA LEU A 155 9.76 3.82 13.24
C LEU A 155 10.64 5.07 13.06
N LEU A 156 10.09 6.13 12.48
CA LEU A 156 10.77 7.38 12.10
C LEU A 156 10.10 8.57 12.82
N PRO A 157 10.58 8.96 14.02
CA PRO A 157 9.94 9.99 14.83
C PRO A 157 9.98 11.36 14.13
N GLY A 158 8.84 12.06 14.12
CA GLY A 158 8.72 13.38 13.50
C GLY A 158 8.82 13.38 11.97
N CYS A 159 8.46 12.27 11.30
CA CYS A 159 8.26 12.26 9.85
C CYS A 159 6.96 12.97 9.45
N GLU A 160 6.91 13.39 8.18
CA GLU A 160 5.70 13.89 7.54
C GLU A 160 5.10 12.83 6.61
N VAL A 161 3.78 12.61 6.68
CA VAL A 161 3.10 11.59 5.87
C VAL A 161 1.72 12.05 5.43
N THR A 162 1.18 11.43 4.38
CA THR A 162 -0.25 11.48 4.07
C THR A 162 -0.86 10.08 4.06
N VAL A 163 -2.10 10.01 4.57
CA VAL A 163 -3.03 8.89 4.32
C VAL A 163 -4.31 9.37 3.59
N GLY A 164 -4.29 10.59 3.02
CA GLY A 164 -5.43 11.23 2.38
C GLY A 164 -5.81 12.51 3.10
N GLN A 165 -7.08 12.65 3.47
CA GLN A 165 -7.60 13.72 4.31
C GLN A 165 -7.66 13.29 5.78
N ASP A 166 -7.81 14.26 6.69
CA ASP A 166 -8.10 14.07 8.11
C ASP A 166 -9.58 14.31 8.49
N GLU A 167 -10.39 14.87 7.58
CA GLU A 167 -11.85 14.96 7.70
C GLU A 167 -12.56 13.74 7.07
N GLU A 168 -13.46 13.13 7.84
CA GLU A 168 -14.22 11.94 7.43
C GLU A 168 -15.40 12.31 6.52
N CYS A 169 -15.43 11.73 5.32
CA CYS A 169 -16.50 11.93 4.33
C CYS A 169 -16.63 10.69 3.44
N GLU A 170 -17.64 10.64 2.56
CA GLU A 170 -17.85 9.52 1.62
C GLU A 170 -16.62 9.21 0.76
N LYS A 171 -15.83 10.24 0.39
CA LYS A 171 -14.58 10.09 -0.37
C LYS A 171 -13.42 9.60 0.51
N PHE A 172 -13.39 9.90 1.81
CA PHE A 172 -12.31 9.54 2.72
C PHE A 172 -12.84 8.83 3.98
N PRO A 173 -13.31 7.57 3.86
CA PRO A 173 -13.92 6.82 4.96
C PRO A 173 -12.93 6.41 6.07
N TYR A 174 -11.62 6.55 5.85
CA TYR A 174 -10.57 6.17 6.80
C TYR A 174 -9.80 7.37 7.40
N ALA A 175 -10.31 8.59 7.22
CA ALA A 175 -9.67 9.85 7.64
C ALA A 175 -9.26 9.89 9.12
N LYS A 176 -10.01 9.21 10.01
CA LYS A 176 -9.67 9.01 11.43
C LYS A 176 -8.24 8.49 11.67
N THR A 177 -7.66 7.77 10.71
CA THR A 177 -6.26 7.30 10.77
C THR A 177 -5.28 8.49 10.87
N ALA A 178 -5.55 9.60 10.20
CA ALA A 178 -4.72 10.80 10.28
C ALA A 178 -4.64 11.36 11.71
N GLY A 179 -5.75 11.32 12.48
CA GLY A 179 -5.77 11.73 13.89
C GLY A 179 -4.85 10.87 14.76
N VAL A 180 -4.94 9.55 14.63
CA VAL A 180 -4.06 8.61 15.34
C VAL A 180 -2.58 8.83 14.97
N LEU A 181 -2.29 9.06 13.69
CA LEU A 181 -0.93 9.33 13.25
C LEU A 181 -0.37 10.64 13.83
N LYS A 182 -1.20 11.68 14.01
CA LYS A 182 -0.83 12.91 14.72
C LYS A 182 -0.54 12.64 16.20
N GLU A 183 -1.35 11.81 16.88
CA GLU A 183 -1.09 11.39 18.28
C GLU A 183 0.26 10.64 18.43
N MET A 184 0.67 9.90 17.41
CA MET A 184 1.97 9.20 17.39
C MET A 184 3.18 10.11 17.11
N GLY A 185 2.98 11.42 16.96
CA GLY A 185 4.05 12.40 16.80
C GLY A 185 4.56 12.58 15.36
N CYS A 186 3.76 12.21 14.35
CA CYS A 186 4.02 12.61 12.97
C CYS A 186 3.27 13.89 12.59
N LYS A 187 3.68 14.52 11.49
CA LYS A 187 2.91 15.57 10.83
C LYS A 187 2.13 14.96 9.67
N HIS A 188 0.83 14.76 9.86
CA HIS A 188 -0.05 14.40 8.74
C HIS A 188 -0.29 15.62 7.84
N VAL A 189 -0.19 15.41 6.52
CA VAL A 189 -0.44 16.41 5.48
C VAL A 189 -1.59 15.94 4.60
N ASN A 190 -2.62 16.77 4.50
CA ASN A 190 -3.78 16.48 3.66
C ASN A 190 -3.40 16.49 2.17
N LYS A 191 -3.78 15.43 1.45
CA LYS A 191 -3.53 15.23 0.01
C LYS A 191 -4.72 14.55 -0.65
N ASP A 192 -5.00 14.90 -1.91
CA ASP A 192 -6.01 14.20 -2.72
C ASP A 192 -5.40 12.96 -3.41
N VAL A 193 -6.26 12.10 -3.98
CA VAL A 193 -5.92 10.80 -4.58
C VAL A 193 -4.82 10.84 -5.63
N GLY A 194 -4.78 11.88 -6.45
CA GLY A 194 -3.77 12.05 -7.51
C GLY A 194 -2.43 12.59 -7.02
N GLU A 195 -2.30 12.87 -5.72
CA GLU A 195 -1.10 13.49 -5.14
C GLU A 195 -0.30 12.52 -4.28
N ALA A 196 0.97 12.87 -4.08
CA ALA A 196 1.82 12.31 -3.02
C ALA A 196 2.32 13.44 -2.11
N HIS A 197 2.62 13.11 -0.86
CA HIS A 197 3.41 13.97 0.04
C HIS A 197 4.86 13.49 0.07
N VAL A 198 5.81 14.44 0.08
CA VAL A 198 7.24 14.18 0.12
C VAL A 198 7.85 14.82 1.37
N ASP A 199 8.27 13.99 2.32
CA ASP A 199 9.16 14.38 3.42
C ASP A 199 10.61 14.29 2.93
N VAL A 200 11.15 15.43 2.50
CA VAL A 200 12.53 15.55 2.02
C VAL A 200 13.56 15.23 3.12
N LYS A 201 13.25 15.49 4.39
CA LYS A 201 14.17 15.26 5.52
C LYS A 201 14.37 13.77 5.79
N ASN A 202 13.31 12.97 5.68
CA ASN A 202 13.36 11.51 5.87
C ASN A 202 13.43 10.72 4.55
N LYS A 203 13.50 11.39 3.40
CA LYS A 203 13.33 10.82 2.05
C LYS A 203 12.12 9.87 1.96
N LEU A 204 11.00 10.27 2.53
CA LEU A 204 9.79 9.48 2.63
C LEU A 204 8.70 10.06 1.73
N VAL A 205 8.20 9.27 0.79
CA VAL A 205 7.11 9.62 -0.12
C VAL A 205 5.87 8.82 0.25
N THR A 206 4.71 9.47 0.35
CA THR A 206 3.45 8.83 0.75
C THR A 206 2.28 9.23 -0.13
N THR A 207 1.33 8.31 -0.40
CA THR A 207 0.06 8.62 -1.08
C THR A 207 -1.09 7.80 -0.52
N CYS A 208 -2.32 8.33 -0.59
CA CYS A 208 -3.48 7.75 0.07
C CYS A 208 -4.04 6.49 -0.63
N ALA A 209 -3.92 6.39 -1.97
CA ALA A 209 -4.45 5.28 -2.76
C ALA A 209 -5.84 4.80 -2.28
N PHE A 210 -6.01 3.53 -1.89
CA PHE A 210 -7.28 2.96 -1.42
C PHE A 210 -7.73 3.39 0.01
N MET A 211 -7.09 4.40 0.63
CA MET A 211 -7.67 5.08 1.80
C MET A 211 -8.82 6.02 1.40
N CYS A 212 -9.00 6.26 0.10
CA CYS A 212 -10.12 7.04 -0.45
C CYS A 212 -10.97 6.20 -1.42
N ASN A 213 -12.25 6.57 -1.51
CA ASN A 213 -13.19 6.09 -2.51
C ASN A 213 -13.01 6.91 -3.80
N ALA A 214 -12.09 6.47 -4.65
CA ALA A 214 -11.79 7.08 -5.94
C ALA A 214 -11.76 6.04 -7.05
N SER A 215 -11.78 6.51 -8.30
CA SER A 215 -11.70 5.62 -9.46
C SER A 215 -10.29 5.02 -9.60
N PHE A 216 -10.21 3.80 -10.18
CA PHE A 216 -8.94 3.08 -10.32
C PHE A 216 -7.85 3.85 -11.08
N HIS A 217 -8.22 4.68 -12.06
CA HIS A 217 -7.24 5.47 -12.82
C HIS A 217 -6.62 6.57 -11.94
N GLN A 218 -7.43 7.29 -11.15
CA GLN A 218 -6.92 8.30 -10.21
C GLN A 218 -5.97 7.70 -9.16
N ILE A 219 -6.29 6.50 -8.65
CA ILE A 219 -5.44 5.76 -7.70
C ILE A 219 -4.13 5.31 -8.38
N PHE A 220 -4.20 4.85 -9.62
CA PHE A 220 -3.01 4.52 -10.42
C PHE A 220 -2.13 5.75 -10.67
N ASP A 221 -2.72 6.90 -11.01
CA ASP A 221 -2.00 8.15 -11.24
C ASP A 221 -1.26 8.62 -9.97
N GLY A 222 -1.92 8.60 -8.81
CA GLY A 222 -1.30 8.92 -7.52
C GLY A 222 -0.17 7.96 -7.12
N ILE A 223 -0.32 6.67 -7.41
CA ILE A 223 0.77 5.68 -7.25
C ILE A 223 1.91 5.95 -8.27
N GLY A 224 1.59 6.43 -9.47
CA GLY A 224 2.57 6.90 -10.45
C GLY A 224 3.40 8.06 -9.93
N VAL A 225 2.76 9.04 -9.28
CA VAL A 225 3.45 10.15 -8.60
C VAL A 225 4.33 9.64 -7.45
N LEU A 226 3.81 8.75 -6.58
CA LEU A 226 4.59 8.11 -5.52
C LEU A 226 5.89 7.48 -6.06
N VAL A 227 5.80 6.63 -7.09
CA VAL A 227 6.97 5.96 -7.68
C VAL A 227 7.92 6.98 -8.29
N LYS A 228 7.42 7.97 -9.04
CA LYS A 228 8.23 9.02 -9.67
C LYS A 228 9.01 9.84 -8.65
N GLU A 229 8.36 10.34 -7.60
CA GLU A 229 9.02 11.14 -6.57
C GLU A 229 9.97 10.28 -5.71
N THR A 230 9.66 9.00 -5.47
CA THR A 230 10.59 8.07 -4.82
C THR A 230 11.89 7.90 -5.61
N LEU A 231 11.79 7.78 -6.94
CA LEU A 231 12.94 7.66 -7.85
C LEU A 231 13.74 8.97 -8.01
N ILE A 232 13.12 10.14 -7.81
CA ILE A 232 13.81 11.45 -7.86
C ILE A 232 14.70 11.66 -6.62
N LEU A 233 14.40 10.99 -5.50
CA LEU A 233 15.14 11.10 -4.24
C LEU A 233 16.27 10.06 -4.09
N ALA A 234 16.35 9.09 -5.01
CA ALA A 234 17.31 7.99 -4.99
C ALA A 234 18.68 8.47 -5.45
#